data_AF-A0A8J6US73-F1
#
_entry.id   AF-A0A8J6US73-F1
#
_cell.length_a   1.000
_cell.length_b   1.000
_cell.length_c   1.000
_cell.angle_alpha   90.00
_cell.angle_beta   90.00
_cell.angle_gamma   90.00
#
_symmetry.space_group_name_H-M   'P 1'
#
loop_
_entity.id
_entity.type
_entity.pdbx_description
1 polymer ?
#
loop_
_entity_poly.entity_id
_entity_poly.type
_entity_poly.pdbx_seq_one_letter_code
_entity_poly.pdbx_strand_id
1 'polypeptide(L)' 'MSENDRYVVKHPEGWAVKKAGAQRASDVTKTQSEAEIRAKQIVSNLGGGEVRIQGKDTKWRDSDTVSPGNDPNPRKDKKH' A
#
# COMPACT_ATOMS: atom_id res chain seq x y z
N MET A 1 -9.21 9.89 4.35
CA MET A 1 -8.02 9.13 3.91
C MET A 1 -6.95 9.40 4.92
N SER A 2 -6.34 8.36 5.48
CA SER A 2 -5.30 8.52 6.48
C SER A 2 -4.06 9.10 5.82
N GLU A 3 -3.31 9.93 6.55
CA GLU A 3 -2.04 10.45 6.03
C GLU A 3 -1.06 9.31 5.68
N ASN A 4 -1.23 8.15 6.29
CA ASN A 4 -0.35 7.01 6.13
C ASN A 4 -0.69 6.17 4.90
N ASP A 5 -1.83 6.39 4.24
CA ASP A 5 -2.29 5.54 3.15
C ASP A 5 -1.27 5.51 2.00
N ARG A 6 -1.10 4.34 1.40
CA ARG A 6 -0.21 4.12 0.26
C ARG A 6 -0.96 3.52 -0.92
N TYR A 7 -0.59 3.96 -2.10
CA TYR A 7 -1.18 3.54 -3.36
C TYR A 7 -0.09 2.91 -4.21
N VAL A 8 -0.28 1.64 -4.54
CA VAL A 8 0.51 0.93 -5.55
C VAL A 8 -0.15 1.19 -6.89
N VAL A 9 0.51 2.01 -7.71
CA VAL A 9 0.01 2.47 -9.01
C VAL A 9 0.96 2.07 -10.13
N LYS A 10 0.42 1.89 -11.33
CA LYS A 10 1.24 1.57 -12.51
C LYS A 10 2.14 2.76 -12.83
N HIS A 11 3.43 2.49 -13.07
CA HIS A 11 4.45 3.48 -13.43
C HIS A 11 5.10 3.07 -14.77
N PRO A 12 5.61 4.02 -15.58
CA PRO A 12 6.34 3.67 -16.81
C PRO A 12 7.51 2.70 -16.60
N GLU A 13 8.15 2.75 -15.44
CA GLU A 13 9.31 1.90 -15.07
C GLU A 13 8.92 0.66 -14.26
N GLY A 14 7.62 0.43 -14.01
CA GLY A 14 7.12 -0.68 -13.19
C GLY A 14 5.94 -0.27 -12.32
N TRP A 15 6.16 -0.21 -11.01
CA TRP A 15 5.13 0.04 -10.01
C TRP A 15 5.59 1.08 -8.99
N ALA A 16 4.81 2.15 -8.85
CA ALA A 16 5.11 3.22 -7.92
C ALA A 16 4.28 3.10 -6.65
N VAL A 17 4.91 3.32 -5.50
CA VAL A 17 4.25 3.48 -4.21
C VAL A 17 4.09 4.98 -3.97
N LYS A 18 2.85 5.47 -3.83
CA LYS A 18 2.54 6.89 -3.60
C LYS A 18 1.76 7.08 -2.30
N LYS A 19 2.01 8.18 -1.59
CA LYS A 19 1.15 8.65 -0.49
C LYS A 19 -0.09 9.34 -1.06
N ALA A 20 -1.21 9.31 -0.33
CA ALA A 20 -2.41 10.09 -0.68
C ALA A 20 -2.04 11.56 -0.90
N GLY A 21 -2.38 12.13 -2.07
CA GLY A 21 -2.13 13.54 -2.37
C GLY A 21 -0.66 13.93 -2.58
N ALA A 22 0.28 12.99 -2.55
CA ALA A 22 1.68 13.30 -2.82
C ALA A 22 1.96 13.43 -4.32
N GLN A 23 2.73 14.44 -4.70
CA GLN A 23 3.17 14.64 -6.08
C GLN A 23 4.24 13.62 -6.51
N ARG A 24 5.02 13.10 -5.55
CA ARG A 24 6.13 12.18 -5.79
C ARG A 24 5.82 10.77 -5.29
N ALA A 25 6.36 9.77 -6.00
CA ALA A 25 6.39 8.41 -5.51
C ALA A 25 7.36 8.31 -4.31
N SER A 26 6.93 7.59 -3.27
CA SER A 26 7.79 7.17 -2.17
C SER A 26 8.81 6.14 -2.61
N ASP A 27 8.45 5.30 -3.59
CA ASP A 27 9.34 4.29 -4.17
C ASP A 27 8.84 3.84 -5.54
N VAL A 28 9.73 3.27 -6.37
CA VAL A 28 9.40 2.64 -7.65
C VAL A 28 10.09 1.29 -7.72
N THR A 29 9.30 0.23 -7.89
CA THR A 29 9.77 -1.15 -7.98
C THR A 29 9.47 -1.73 -9.37
N LYS A 30 10.14 -2.83 -9.71
CA LYS A 30 9.95 -3.49 -11.01
C LYS A 30 8.64 -4.25 -11.06
N THR A 31 8.24 -4.87 -9.95
CA THR A 31 7.04 -5.70 -9.86
C THR A 31 6.01 -5.14 -8.89
N GLN A 32 4.76 -5.52 -9.12
CA GLN A 32 3.62 -5.12 -8.28
C GLN A 32 3.77 -5.66 -6.85
N SER A 33 4.19 -6.92 -6.73
CA SER A 33 4.39 -7.58 -5.44
C SER A 33 5.46 -6.89 -4.60
N GLU A 34 6.55 -6.42 -5.20
CA GLU A 34 7.54 -5.60 -4.49
C GLU A 34 6.95 -4.27 -4.01
N ALA A 35 6.16 -3.59 -4.85
CA ALA A 35 5.51 -2.34 -4.47
C ALA A 35 4.50 -2.55 -3.34
N GLU A 36 3.76 -3.66 -3.35
CA GLU A 36 2.82 -4.03 -2.29
C GLU A 36 3.53 -4.26 -0.96
N ILE A 37 4.60 -5.07 -0.97
CA ILE A 37 5.42 -5.32 0.23
C ILE A 37 5.96 -3.99 0.77
N ARG A 38 6.50 -3.15 -0.11
CA ARG A 38 7.06 -1.85 0.25
C ARG A 38 6.00 -0.90 0.82
N ALA A 39 4.84 -0.84 0.19
CA ALA A 39 3.71 -0.04 0.66
C ALA A 39 3.26 -0.49 2.06
N LYS A 40 3.04 -1.80 2.27
CA LYS A 40 2.65 -2.34 3.58
C LYS A 40 3.68 -2.05 4.66
N GLN A 41 4.97 -2.18 4.34
CA GLN A 41 6.04 -1.84 5.27
C GLN A 41 6.02 -0.36 5.66
N ILE A 42 5.85 0.55 4.69
CA ILE A 42 5.76 1.98 4.96
C ILE A 42 4.54 2.29 5.83
N VAL A 43 3.37 1.76 5.48
CA VAL A 43 2.14 1.97 6.25
C VAL A 43 2.28 1.44 7.68
N SER A 44 2.82 0.23 7.85
CA SER A 44 3.07 -0.38 9.16
C SER A 44 4.00 0.49 10.02
N ASN A 45 5.12 0.95 9.45
CA ASN A 45 6.08 1.82 10.14
C ASN A 45 5.49 3.17 10.55
N LEU A 46 4.44 3.64 9.87
CA LEU A 46 3.76 4.89 10.18
C LEU A 46 2.62 4.73 11.19
N GLY A 47 2.43 3.53 11.74
CA GLY A 47 1.36 3.25 12.70
C GLY A 47 0.06 2.86 12.03
N GLY A 48 0.11 2.19 10.87
CA GLY A 48 -1.06 1.63 10.19
C GLY A 48 -1.75 2.60 9.23
N GLY A 49 -2.66 2.05 8.43
CA GLY A 49 -3.36 2.75 7.32
C GLY A 49 -3.79 1.79 6.21
N GLU A 50 -4.17 2.33 5.05
CA GLU A 50 -4.66 1.55 3.90
C GLU A 50 -3.63 1.48 2.77
N VAL A 51 -3.42 0.29 2.21
CA VAL A 51 -2.65 0.06 0.98
C VAL A 51 -3.59 -0.26 -0.15
N ARG A 52 -3.72 0.61 -1.15
CA ARG A 52 -4.57 0.36 -2.33
C ARG A 52 -3.74 -0.03 -3.54
N ILE A 53 -4.22 -1.02 -4.28
CA ILE A 53 -3.47 -1.66 -5.37
C ILE A 53 -4.24 -1.51 -6.67
N GLN A 54 -3.66 -0.82 -7.65
CA GLN A 54 -4.18 -0.79 -9.02
C GLN A 54 -3.80 -2.05 -9.78
N GLY A 55 -4.68 -2.54 -10.64
CA GLY A 55 -4.37 -3.52 -11.67
C GLY A 55 -3.60 -2.91 -12.84
N LYS A 56 -3.15 -3.78 -13.75
CA LYS A 56 -2.46 -3.39 -15.00
C LYS A 56 -3.32 -2.51 -15.92
N ASP A 57 -4.64 -2.59 -15.74
CA ASP A 57 -5.71 -1.84 -16.39
C ASP A 57 -6.03 -0.52 -15.69
N THR A 58 -5.23 -0.10 -14.70
CA THR A 58 -5.38 1.14 -13.92
C THR A 58 -6.63 1.20 -13.02
N LYS A 59 -7.39 0.11 -12.93
CA LYS A 59 -8.52 0.00 -12.01
C LYS A 59 -8.03 -0.47 -10.64
N TRP A 60 -8.72 -0.06 -9.57
CA TRP A 60 -8.43 -0.61 -8.24
C TRP A 60 -8.86 -2.07 -8.20
N ARG A 61 -7.92 -2.95 -7.87
CA ARG A 61 -8.17 -4.39 -7.83
C ARG A 61 -8.20 -4.94 -6.42
N ASP A 62 -7.40 -4.37 -5.53
CA ASP A 62 -7.35 -4.77 -4.13
C ASP A 62 -7.01 -3.59 -3.21
N SER A 63 -7.30 -3.76 -1.93
CA SER A 63 -6.98 -2.85 -0.84
C SER A 63 -6.63 -3.67 0.38
N ASP A 64 -5.54 -3.36 1.07
CA ASP A 64 -5.15 -4.08 2.28
C ASP A 64 -5.03 -3.09 3.43
N THR A 65 -5.71 -3.36 4.53
CA THR A 65 -5.67 -2.52 5.72
C THR A 65 -4.56 -3.04 6.63
N VAL A 66 -3.55 -2.20 6.85
CA VAL A 66 -2.46 -2.50 7.76
C VAL A 66 -2.80 -1.88 9.11
N SER A 67 -3.05 -2.70 10.12
CA SER A 67 -3.33 -2.23 11.47
C SER A 67 -2.13 -1.46 12.06
N PRO A 68 -2.38 -0.45 12.92
CA PRO A 68 -1.34 0.17 13.72
C PRO A 68 -0.57 -0.90 14.51
N GLY A 69 0.75 -0.85 14.47
CA GLY A 69 1.59 -1.72 15.30
C GLY A 69 1.50 -1.32 16.78
N ASN A 70 0.40 -1.66 17.45
CA ASN A 70 0.29 -1.74 18.91
C ASN A 70 -0.95 -2.55 19.35
N ASP A 71 -1.04 -3.82 18.97
CA ASP A 71 -2.09 -4.72 19.46
C ASP A 71 -1.48 -6.05 19.97
N PRO A 72 -1.55 -6.37 21.28
CA PRO A 72 -1.09 -7.65 21.83
C PRO A 72 -1.97 -8.86 21.45
N ASN A 73 -3.02 -8.70 20.63
CA ASN A 73 -3.86 -9.82 20.19
C ASN A 73 -4.46 -9.62 18.78
N PRO A 74 -3.75 -9.98 17.71
CA PRO A 74 -4.26 -9.74 16.36
C PRO A 74 -5.32 -10.78 15.98
N ARG A 75 -6.60 -10.38 15.92
CA ARG A 75 -7.63 -11.15 15.22
C ARG A 75 -7.29 -11.15 13.73
N LYS A 76 -7.00 -12.35 13.23
CA LYS A 76 -6.79 -12.62 11.80
C LYS A 76 -8.14 -12.52 11.09
N ASP A 77 -8.48 -11.34 10.61
CA ASP A 77 -9.55 -11.23 9.61
C ASP A 77 -9.00 -11.77 8.28
N LYS A 78 -9.38 -13.02 8.00
CA LYS A 78 -9.23 -13.65 6.70
C LYS A 78 -10.12 -12.90 5.71
N LYS A 79 -9.51 -12.27 4.70
CA LYS A 79 -10.24 -11.87 3.50
C LYS A 79 -10.70 -13.10 2.71
N HIS A 80 -11.88 -12.95 2.10
CA HIS A 80 -12.74 -13.90 1.35
C HIS A 80 -12.03 -14.97 0.52
#